data_AF-A0A1G9B9W6-F1
#
_entry.id   AF-A0A1G9B9W6-F1
#
_cell.length_a   1.000
_cell.length_b   1.000
_cell.length_c   1.000
_cell.angle_alpha   90.00
_cell.angle_beta   90.00
_cell.angle_gamma   90.00
#
_symmetry.space_group_name_H-M   'P 1'
#
loop_
_entity.id
_entity.type
_entity.pdbx_description
1 polymer ?
#
loop_
_entity_poly.entity_id
_entity_poly.type
_entity_poly.pdbx_seq_one_letter_code
_entity_poly.pdbx_strand_id
1 'polypeptide(L)'
;METLLNARTEVTHAALAAIAHMPTASLPVLMDEAFARRLTDGDFMRIAVLLAQKSFDEGGCPIGAVIVDNDTGRIVGKGHNTLVQENHPYHHGETSAVRDAGRIDFSRTTLFTSLSPCEICATLLYMRGFSRVVVGDVTNASGTESLLSEKGVQVDILEDPRGIDLYARFRAAKPELDREDWQGRRAS
;
A
#
# COMPACT_ATOMS: atom_id res chain seq x y z
N MET A 1 5.52 -7.75 -27.86
CA MET A 1 4.11 -7.39 -27.59
C MET A 1 4.12 -5.92 -27.20
N GLU A 2 3.33 -5.09 -27.84
CA GLU A 2 3.21 -3.68 -27.48
C GLU A 2 2.32 -3.58 -26.23
N THR A 3 2.83 -2.96 -25.16
CA THR A 3 2.08 -2.75 -23.91
C THR A 3 1.19 -1.51 -24.05
N LEU A 4 0.07 -1.48 -23.33
CA LEU A 4 -0.87 -0.34 -23.36
C LEU A 4 -0.24 0.93 -22.77
N LEU A 5 0.53 0.77 -21.69
CA LEU A 5 1.32 1.83 -21.07
C LEU A 5 2.79 1.64 -21.46
N ASN A 6 3.37 2.65 -22.11
CA ASN A 6 4.75 2.61 -22.58
C ASN A 6 5.44 3.96 -22.35
N ALA A 7 6.69 4.10 -22.80
CA ALA A 7 7.50 5.31 -22.63
C ALA A 7 6.81 6.63 -23.06
N ARG A 8 5.87 6.57 -24.00
CA ARG A 8 5.13 7.74 -24.53
C ARG A 8 3.79 7.97 -23.83
N THR A 9 3.34 7.05 -23.00
CA THR A 9 2.06 7.17 -22.29
C THR A 9 2.21 8.13 -21.10
N GLU A 10 1.29 9.08 -20.99
CA GLU A 10 1.22 9.99 -19.84
C GLU A 10 0.77 9.24 -18.57
N VAL A 11 1.34 9.62 -17.43
CA VAL A 11 0.91 9.12 -16.12
C VAL A 11 -0.36 9.86 -15.73
N THR A 12 -1.50 9.22 -15.95
CA THR A 12 -2.83 9.79 -15.66
C THR A 12 -3.49 9.06 -14.49
N HIS A 13 -4.50 9.68 -13.89
CA HIS A 13 -5.31 9.02 -12.86
C HIS A 13 -5.92 7.69 -13.34
N ALA A 14 -6.38 7.64 -14.60
CA ALA A 14 -6.94 6.42 -15.19
C ALA A 14 -5.88 5.31 -15.32
N ALA A 15 -4.65 5.67 -15.70
CA ALA A 15 -3.53 4.72 -15.75
C ALA A 15 -3.21 4.17 -14.35
N LEU A 16 -3.13 5.03 -13.33
CA LEU A 16 -2.87 4.62 -11.95
C LEU A 16 -4.00 3.73 -11.39
N ALA A 17 -5.27 4.05 -11.70
CA ALA A 17 -6.41 3.22 -11.34
C ALA A 17 -6.39 1.84 -12.02
N ALA A 18 -6.03 1.78 -13.29
CA ALA A 18 -5.85 0.51 -13.99
C ALA A 18 -4.73 -0.33 -13.33
N ILE A 19 -3.60 0.28 -12.98
CA ILE A 19 -2.50 -0.39 -12.28
C ILE A 19 -2.92 -0.89 -10.90
N ALA A 20 -3.68 -0.08 -10.15
CA ALA A 20 -4.17 -0.44 -8.82
C ALA A 20 -5.08 -1.67 -8.85
N HIS A 21 -6.00 -1.74 -9.82
CA HIS A 21 -7.08 -2.73 -9.80
C HIS A 21 -6.85 -3.95 -10.70
N MET A 22 -5.84 -3.93 -11.59
CA MET A 22 -5.44 -5.13 -12.32
C MET A 22 -4.58 -6.06 -11.45
N PRO A 23 -4.68 -7.39 -11.60
CA PRO A 23 -3.80 -8.33 -10.91
C PRO A 23 -2.32 -8.02 -11.14
N THR A 24 -1.47 -8.19 -10.13
CA THR A 24 -0.03 -7.91 -10.25
C THR A 24 0.63 -8.74 -11.35
N ALA A 25 0.23 -10.00 -11.48
CA ALA A 25 0.68 -10.88 -12.57
C ALA A 25 0.32 -10.38 -13.99
N SER A 26 -0.65 -9.48 -14.12
CA SER A 26 -1.07 -8.91 -15.40
C SER A 26 -0.36 -7.59 -15.73
N LEU A 27 0.35 -6.98 -14.79
CA LEU A 27 1.05 -5.70 -15.02
C LEU A 27 2.09 -5.76 -16.15
N PRO A 28 2.84 -6.85 -16.38
CA PRO A 28 3.77 -6.95 -17.52
C PRO A 28 3.09 -6.91 -18.90
N VAL A 29 1.78 -7.18 -18.97
CA VAL A 29 0.98 -7.04 -20.20
C VAL A 29 0.43 -5.61 -20.32
N LEU A 30 0.10 -4.98 -19.18
CA LEU A 30 -0.42 -3.61 -19.13
C LEU A 30 0.67 -2.57 -19.45
N MET A 31 1.83 -2.66 -18.81
CA MET A 31 2.88 -1.64 -18.86
C MET A 31 4.27 -2.21 -19.09
N ASP A 32 5.09 -1.48 -19.85
CA ASP A 32 6.51 -1.82 -20.01
C ASP A 32 7.36 -1.19 -18.89
N GLU A 33 8.62 -1.60 -18.85
CA GLU A 33 9.59 -1.10 -17.86
C GLU A 33 9.91 0.39 -18.05
N ALA A 34 9.81 0.91 -19.28
CA ALA A 34 10.06 2.32 -19.54
C ALA A 34 8.97 3.21 -18.94
N PHE A 35 7.71 2.76 -18.94
CA PHE A 35 6.63 3.40 -18.21
C PHE A 35 6.80 3.25 -16.70
N ALA A 36 7.09 2.04 -16.22
CA ALA A 36 7.23 1.77 -14.78
C ALA A 36 8.32 2.65 -14.13
N ARG A 37 9.46 2.83 -14.79
CA ARG A 37 10.56 3.69 -14.31
C ARG A 37 10.24 5.19 -14.28
N ARG A 38 9.16 5.64 -14.91
CA ARG A 38 8.71 7.04 -14.86
C ARG A 38 7.78 7.32 -13.68
N LEU A 39 7.26 6.29 -13.01
CA LEU A 39 6.40 6.47 -11.85
C LEU A 39 7.22 7.01 -10.67
N THR A 40 6.62 7.97 -9.97
CA THR A 40 7.21 8.63 -8.80
C THR A 40 6.65 8.06 -7.50
N ASP A 41 7.26 8.41 -6.38
CA ASP A 41 6.73 8.07 -5.04
C ASP A 41 5.27 8.53 -4.86
N GLY A 42 4.92 9.71 -5.41
CA GLY A 42 3.55 10.22 -5.39
C GLY A 42 2.58 9.37 -6.21
N ASP A 43 3.03 8.78 -7.32
CA ASP A 43 2.22 7.88 -8.14
C ASP A 43 1.98 6.54 -7.44
N PHE A 44 3.04 5.95 -6.85
CA PHE A 44 2.91 4.72 -6.08
C PHE A 44 2.05 4.92 -4.84
N MET A 45 2.19 6.05 -4.14
CA MET A 45 1.30 6.39 -3.02
C MET A 45 -0.14 6.58 -3.49
N ARG A 46 -0.35 7.22 -4.65
CA ARG A 46 -1.70 7.34 -5.23
C ARG A 46 -2.32 5.97 -5.51
N ILE A 47 -1.53 5.00 -6.00
CA ILE A 47 -1.98 3.61 -6.19
C ILE A 47 -2.33 2.96 -4.85
N ALA A 48 -1.52 3.15 -3.79
CA ALA A 48 -1.82 2.66 -2.44
C ALA A 48 -3.14 3.25 -1.90
N VAL A 49 -3.38 4.55 -2.12
CA VAL A 49 -4.64 5.21 -1.73
C VAL A 49 -5.84 4.71 -2.55
N LEU A 50 -5.66 4.38 -3.83
CA LEU A 50 -6.73 3.75 -4.64
C LEU A 50 -7.10 2.35 -4.12
N LEU A 51 -6.12 1.60 -3.63
CA LEU A 51 -6.35 0.32 -2.96
C LEU A 51 -7.05 0.50 -1.61
N ALA A 52 -6.67 1.53 -0.83
CA ALA A 52 -7.38 1.90 0.38
C ALA A 52 -8.86 2.27 0.09
N GLN A 53 -9.11 3.05 -0.96
CA GLN A 53 -10.47 3.38 -1.42
C GLN A 53 -11.27 2.13 -1.78
N LYS A 54 -10.66 1.17 -2.48
CA LYS A 54 -11.29 -0.13 -2.75
C LYS A 54 -11.71 -0.85 -1.46
N SER A 55 -10.87 -0.87 -0.42
CA SER A 55 -11.26 -1.48 0.85
C SER A 55 -12.48 -0.79 1.46
N PHE A 56 -12.47 0.54 1.48
CA PHE A 56 -13.59 1.33 1.98
C PHE A 56 -14.90 1.06 1.22
N ASP A 57 -14.84 1.03 -0.10
CA ASP A 57 -15.98 0.78 -0.98
C ASP A 57 -16.52 -0.65 -0.81
N GLU A 58 -15.65 -1.60 -0.50
CA GLU A 58 -15.98 -2.98 -0.12
C GLU A 58 -16.40 -3.14 1.34
N GLY A 59 -16.48 -2.04 2.09
CA GLY A 59 -16.97 -1.98 3.47
C GLY A 59 -15.91 -2.13 4.57
N GLY A 60 -14.64 -2.34 4.22
CA GLY A 60 -13.51 -2.53 5.13
C GLY A 60 -12.80 -1.23 5.57
N CYS A 61 -11.63 -1.40 6.20
CA CYS A 61 -10.76 -0.33 6.67
C CYS A 61 -9.89 0.21 5.52
N PRO A 62 -9.84 1.53 5.24
CA PRO A 62 -9.12 2.10 4.10
C PRO A 62 -7.60 2.12 4.30
N ILE A 63 -6.97 0.95 4.21
CA ILE A 63 -5.51 0.82 4.25
C ILE A 63 -5.09 0.06 3.00
N GLY A 64 -4.18 0.64 2.21
CA GLY A 64 -3.64 0.05 1.00
C GLY A 64 -2.12 0.12 0.99
N ALA A 65 -1.48 -0.82 0.31
CA ALA A 65 -0.03 -0.86 0.16
C ALA A 65 0.43 -1.37 -1.21
N VAL A 66 1.60 -0.93 -1.62
CA VAL A 66 2.27 -1.30 -2.89
C VAL A 66 3.75 -1.58 -2.61
N ILE A 67 4.29 -2.63 -3.19
CA ILE A 67 5.71 -3.01 -3.12
C ILE A 67 6.33 -2.82 -4.49
N VAL A 68 7.41 -2.05 -4.54
CA VAL A 68 8.13 -1.70 -5.76
C VAL A 68 9.55 -2.25 -5.69
N ASP A 69 9.99 -2.89 -6.76
CA ASP A 69 11.39 -3.26 -6.97
C ASP A 69 12.21 -2.01 -7.36
N ASN A 70 13.24 -1.69 -6.58
CA ASN A 70 13.96 -0.42 -6.70
C ASN A 70 14.79 -0.31 -7.98
N ASP A 71 15.19 -1.43 -8.59
CA ASP A 71 16.01 -1.43 -9.81
C ASP A 71 15.17 -1.21 -11.06
N THR A 72 14.02 -1.86 -11.11
CA THR A 72 13.18 -1.94 -12.30
C THR A 72 12.00 -0.96 -12.25
N GLY A 73 11.66 -0.44 -11.07
CA GLY A 73 10.44 0.35 -10.85
C GLY A 73 9.14 -0.47 -10.96
N ARG A 74 9.24 -1.80 -11.04
CA ARG A 74 8.07 -2.68 -11.19
C ARG A 74 7.38 -2.87 -9.85
N ILE A 75 6.06 -2.82 -9.88
CA ILE A 75 5.23 -3.26 -8.75
C ILE A 75 5.29 -4.78 -8.69
N VAL A 76 5.83 -5.30 -7.60
CA VAL A 76 5.99 -6.75 -7.36
C VAL A 76 4.92 -7.31 -6.45
N GLY A 77 4.21 -6.46 -5.69
CA GLY A 77 3.03 -6.84 -4.93
C GLY A 77 2.20 -5.63 -4.55
N LYS A 78 0.90 -5.81 -4.40
CA LYS A 78 -0.01 -4.76 -3.92
C LYS A 78 -1.23 -5.36 -3.24
N GLY A 79 -1.86 -4.59 -2.35
CA GLY A 79 -3.05 -5.04 -1.65
C GLY A 79 -3.70 -3.96 -0.81
N HIS A 80 -4.84 -4.31 -0.23
CA HIS A 80 -5.61 -3.49 0.69
C HIS A 80 -6.06 -4.34 1.88
N ASN A 81 -6.46 -3.70 2.97
CA ASN A 81 -7.01 -4.39 4.12
C ASN A 81 -8.23 -5.23 3.68
N THR A 82 -8.25 -6.51 4.05
CA THR A 82 -9.36 -7.43 3.76
C THR A 82 -9.94 -8.10 5.00
N LEU A 83 -9.80 -7.48 6.19
CA LEU A 83 -10.38 -7.98 7.45
C LEU A 83 -11.87 -8.32 7.26
N VAL A 84 -12.64 -7.37 6.71
CA VAL A 84 -14.08 -7.55 6.47
C VAL A 84 -14.34 -8.46 5.27
N GLN A 85 -13.63 -8.24 4.17
CA GLN A 85 -13.87 -8.87 2.87
C GLN A 85 -13.58 -10.38 2.90
N GLU A 86 -12.60 -10.80 3.69
CA GLU A 86 -12.22 -12.22 3.85
C GLU A 86 -12.71 -12.82 5.17
N ASN A 87 -13.41 -12.04 6.02
CA ASN A 87 -13.74 -12.43 7.40
C ASN A 87 -12.49 -12.95 8.14
N HIS A 88 -11.38 -12.21 7.99
CA HIS A 88 -10.05 -12.61 8.42
C HIS A 88 -9.68 -11.92 9.74
N PRO A 89 -9.07 -12.60 10.72
CA PRO A 89 -8.78 -12.00 12.03
C PRO A 89 -7.74 -10.88 12.00
N TYR A 90 -6.89 -10.84 10.96
CA TYR A 90 -5.84 -9.84 10.80
C TYR A 90 -5.29 -9.84 9.36
N HIS A 91 -5.72 -8.92 8.50
CA HIS A 91 -5.19 -8.79 7.14
C HIS A 91 -5.21 -7.32 6.69
N HIS A 92 -4.12 -6.61 6.99
CA HIS A 92 -3.91 -5.20 6.65
C HIS A 92 -3.37 -5.03 5.23
N GLY A 93 -3.28 -3.78 4.76
CA GLY A 93 -2.80 -3.48 3.41
C GLY A 93 -1.38 -4.00 3.16
N GLU A 94 -0.47 -3.81 4.12
CA GLU A 94 0.94 -4.22 4.03
C GLU A 94 1.07 -5.74 3.99
N THR A 95 0.35 -6.46 4.83
CA THR A 95 0.34 -7.94 4.81
C THR A 95 -0.24 -8.47 3.51
N SER A 96 -1.27 -7.81 2.98
CA SER A 96 -1.90 -8.17 1.71
C SER A 96 -0.95 -7.98 0.53
N ALA A 97 -0.21 -6.87 0.51
CA ALA A 97 0.79 -6.62 -0.51
C ALA A 97 1.95 -7.63 -0.45
N VAL A 98 2.42 -8.00 0.75
CA VAL A 98 3.43 -9.06 0.93
C VAL A 98 2.90 -10.43 0.47
N ARG A 99 1.64 -10.74 0.77
CA ARG A 99 0.98 -11.98 0.31
C ARG A 99 0.88 -12.03 -1.21
N ASP A 100 0.52 -10.91 -1.86
CA ASP A 100 0.44 -10.78 -3.32
C ASP A 100 1.83 -10.88 -3.99
N ALA A 101 2.88 -10.32 -3.38
CA ALA A 101 4.25 -10.45 -3.87
C ALA A 101 4.78 -11.89 -3.83
N GLY A 102 4.27 -12.71 -2.91
CA GLY A 102 4.73 -14.07 -2.71
C GLY A 102 6.17 -14.12 -2.16
N ARG A 103 6.88 -15.20 -2.47
CA ARG A 103 8.22 -15.46 -1.91
C ARG A 103 9.31 -14.84 -2.78
N ILE A 104 9.69 -13.60 -2.46
CA ILE A 104 10.78 -12.86 -3.11
C ILE A 104 11.80 -12.35 -2.08
N ASP A 105 12.90 -11.78 -2.56
CA ASP A 105 13.83 -11.01 -1.73
C ASP A 105 13.35 -9.56 -1.62
N PHE A 106 12.96 -9.14 -0.42
CA PHE A 106 12.44 -7.78 -0.18
C PHE A 106 13.56 -6.75 0.08
N SER A 107 14.82 -7.17 0.16
CA SER A 107 15.96 -6.29 0.51
C SER A 107 16.22 -5.15 -0.47
N ARG A 108 15.66 -5.25 -1.68
CA ARG A 108 15.78 -4.25 -2.76
C ARG A 108 14.44 -3.65 -3.14
N THR A 109 13.51 -3.62 -2.18
CA THR A 109 12.15 -3.13 -2.41
C THR A 109 11.80 -1.95 -1.51
N THR A 110 10.91 -1.10 -2.01
CA THR A 110 10.24 -0.04 -1.28
C THR A 110 8.78 -0.41 -1.07
N LEU A 111 8.28 -0.31 0.16
CA LEU A 111 6.84 -0.42 0.43
C LEU A 111 6.23 0.96 0.61
N PHE A 112 5.18 1.24 -0.14
CA PHE A 112 4.31 2.41 0.04
C PHE A 112 3.08 1.95 0.80
N THR A 113 2.77 2.57 1.94
CA THR A 113 1.55 2.30 2.71
C THR A 113 0.74 3.59 2.85
N SER A 114 -0.57 3.52 2.64
CA SER A 114 -1.45 4.69 2.67
C SER A 114 -1.62 5.29 4.07
N LEU A 115 -1.27 4.55 5.12
CA LEU A 115 -1.37 4.92 6.53
C LEU A 115 -0.16 4.36 7.28
N SER A 116 0.30 5.06 8.33
CA SER A 116 1.34 4.56 9.23
C SER A 116 1.09 3.09 9.61
N PRO A 117 2.09 2.20 9.44
CA PRO A 117 1.92 0.79 9.75
C PRO A 117 1.74 0.58 11.25
N CYS A 118 0.91 -0.38 11.64
CA CYS A 118 0.84 -0.83 13.04
C CYS A 118 2.12 -1.60 13.44
N GLU A 119 2.30 -1.94 14.72
CA GLU A 119 3.50 -2.63 15.21
C GLU A 119 3.76 -3.98 14.53
N ILE A 120 2.71 -4.73 14.21
CA ILE A 120 2.83 -6.02 13.53
C ILE A 120 3.31 -5.81 12.09
N CYS A 121 2.72 -4.86 11.36
CA CYS A 121 3.16 -4.51 10.01
C CYS A 121 4.60 -3.99 10.04
N ALA A 122 4.93 -3.04 10.90
CA ALA A 122 6.30 -2.53 11.05
C ALA A 122 7.31 -3.67 11.33
N THR A 123 6.94 -4.60 12.22
CA THR A 123 7.74 -5.80 12.52
C THR A 123 7.95 -6.68 11.31
N LEU A 124 6.90 -6.94 10.53
CA LEU A 124 7.00 -7.68 9.29
C LEU A 124 8.01 -7.03 8.33
N LEU A 125 7.92 -5.70 8.16
CA LEU A 125 8.74 -4.97 7.18
C LEU A 125 10.23 -5.04 7.51
N TYR A 126 10.63 -4.69 8.74
CA TYR A 126 12.05 -4.77 9.09
C TYR A 126 12.56 -6.21 9.17
N MET A 127 11.73 -7.18 9.60
CA MET A 127 12.14 -8.59 9.66
C MET A 127 12.28 -9.22 8.27
N ARG A 128 11.57 -8.72 7.26
CA ARG A 128 11.71 -9.17 5.85
C ARG A 128 12.77 -8.37 5.08
N GLY A 129 13.36 -7.37 5.70
CA GLY A 129 14.51 -6.65 5.20
C GLY A 129 14.18 -5.56 4.18
N PHE A 130 12.94 -5.05 4.14
CA PHE A 130 12.57 -3.94 3.25
C PHE A 130 13.57 -2.78 3.39
N SER A 131 14.08 -2.29 2.26
CA SER A 131 15.08 -1.20 2.28
C SER A 131 14.47 0.15 2.67
N ARG A 132 13.21 0.37 2.29
CA ARG A 132 12.53 1.65 2.40
C ARG A 132 11.04 1.47 2.60
N VAL A 133 10.45 2.33 3.42
CA VAL A 133 9.01 2.45 3.62
C VAL A 133 8.60 3.92 3.42
N VAL A 134 7.58 4.15 2.61
CA VAL A 134 7.01 5.48 2.37
C VAL A 134 5.60 5.49 2.94
N VAL A 135 5.32 6.42 3.85
CA VAL A 135 4.07 6.50 4.61
C VAL A 135 3.20 7.64 4.09
N GLY A 136 1.95 7.31 3.76
CA GLY A 136 0.98 8.22 3.17
C GLY A 136 0.20 9.06 4.19
N ASP A 137 0.11 8.64 5.44
CA ASP A 137 -0.67 9.34 6.47
C ASP A 137 -0.11 9.00 7.86
N VAL A 138 0.55 9.98 8.48
CA VAL A 138 0.91 9.98 9.90
C VAL A 138 -0.02 10.83 10.76
N THR A 139 -0.96 11.55 10.13
CA THR A 139 -1.93 12.43 10.80
C THR A 139 -2.99 11.61 11.53
N ASN A 140 -3.50 10.54 10.93
CA ASN A 140 -4.52 9.69 11.53
C ASN A 140 -3.94 8.56 12.39
N ALA A 141 -2.73 8.10 12.13
CA ALA A 141 -2.03 7.10 12.93
C ALA A 141 -0.53 7.32 12.80
N SER A 142 0.25 7.10 13.86
CA SER A 142 1.71 7.31 13.84
C SER A 142 2.37 6.50 14.96
N GLY A 143 3.69 6.37 14.92
CA GLY A 143 4.52 5.95 16.06
C GLY A 143 5.52 4.84 15.75
N THR A 144 5.35 4.15 14.61
CA THR A 144 6.23 3.04 14.21
C THR A 144 7.33 3.46 13.25
N GLU A 145 7.34 4.72 12.79
CA GLU A 145 8.35 5.27 11.89
C GLU A 145 9.74 5.25 12.52
N SER A 146 9.82 5.63 13.80
CA SER A 146 11.07 5.57 14.57
C SER A 146 11.53 4.13 14.77
N LEU A 147 10.62 3.19 15.05
CA LEU A 147 10.93 1.77 15.17
C LEU A 147 11.55 1.23 13.87
N LEU A 148 10.95 1.53 12.72
CA LEU A 148 11.47 1.14 11.41
C LEU A 148 12.87 1.71 11.18
N SER A 149 13.06 3.00 11.46
CA SER A 149 14.33 3.70 11.30
C SER A 149 15.43 3.11 12.19
N GLU A 150 15.12 2.80 13.46
CA GLU A 150 16.04 2.15 14.41
C GLU A 150 16.44 0.74 13.96
N LYS A 151 15.59 0.05 13.20
CA LYS A 151 15.91 -1.25 12.58
C LYS A 151 16.60 -1.14 11.23
N GLY A 152 16.98 0.07 10.81
CA GLY A 152 17.76 0.31 9.60
C GLY A 152 16.93 0.40 8.31
N VAL A 153 15.61 0.52 8.42
CA VAL A 153 14.72 0.77 7.27
C VAL A 153 14.68 2.28 7.02
N GLN A 154 14.91 2.72 5.78
CA GLN A 154 14.68 4.13 5.43
C GLN A 154 13.18 4.44 5.50
N VAL A 155 12.79 5.50 6.19
CA VAL A 155 11.38 5.93 6.29
C VAL A 155 11.22 7.32 5.72
N ASP A 156 10.29 7.49 4.78
CA ASP A 156 9.87 8.78 4.24
C ASP A 156 8.38 9.01 4.49
N ILE A 157 8.01 10.23 4.85
CA ILE A 157 6.63 10.62 5.13
C ILE A 157 6.16 11.54 3.99
N LEU A 158 5.11 11.12 3.29
CA LEU A 158 4.60 11.84 2.11
C LEU A 158 3.34 12.66 2.38
N GLU A 159 2.49 12.27 3.33
CA GLU A 159 1.20 12.93 3.66
C GLU A 159 0.29 13.13 2.42
N ASP A 160 -0.26 12.04 1.85
CA ASP A 160 -1.24 12.14 0.76
C ASP A 160 -2.58 12.69 1.28
N PRO A 161 -3.03 13.87 0.81
CA PRO A 161 -4.22 14.52 1.35
C PRO A 161 -5.51 13.73 1.11
N ARG A 162 -5.57 12.87 0.07
CA ARG A 162 -6.77 12.06 -0.18
C ARG A 162 -6.80 10.83 0.73
N GLY A 163 -5.64 10.24 1.02
CA GLY A 163 -5.50 9.19 2.02
C GLY A 163 -5.93 9.66 3.40
N ILE A 164 -5.44 10.83 3.82
CA ILE A 164 -5.78 11.46 5.11
C ILE A 164 -7.28 11.71 5.24
N ASP A 165 -7.91 12.32 4.22
CA ASP A 165 -9.37 12.57 4.22
C ASP A 165 -10.16 11.26 4.26
N LEU A 166 -9.77 10.27 3.45
CA LEU A 166 -10.45 8.98 3.37
C LEU A 166 -10.43 8.27 4.74
N TYR A 167 -9.27 8.20 5.38
CA TYR A 167 -9.16 7.52 6.67
C TYR A 167 -9.92 8.27 7.77
N ALA A 168 -9.83 9.61 7.81
CA ALA A 168 -10.58 10.42 8.77
C ALA A 168 -12.10 10.22 8.64
N ARG A 169 -12.61 10.18 7.41
CA ARG A 169 -14.03 9.89 7.11
C ARG A 169 -14.44 8.49 7.55
N PHE A 170 -13.60 7.48 7.29
CA PHE A 170 -13.83 6.12 7.75
C PHE A 170 -13.93 6.04 9.27
N ARG A 171 -12.95 6.61 9.99
CA ARG A 171 -12.91 6.57 11.45
C ARG A 171 -14.14 7.23 12.07
N ALA A 172 -14.60 8.35 11.48
CA ALA A 172 -15.82 9.02 11.91
C ALA A 172 -17.09 8.19 11.64
N ALA A 173 -17.15 7.52 10.48
CA ALA A 173 -18.33 6.75 10.07
C ALA A 173 -18.41 5.35 10.71
N LYS A 174 -17.26 4.71 11.02
CA LYS A 174 -17.16 3.32 11.49
C LYS A 174 -16.15 3.17 12.64
N PRO A 175 -16.32 3.88 13.77
CA PRO A 175 -15.36 3.85 14.88
C PRO A 175 -15.21 2.46 15.52
N GLU A 176 -16.24 1.62 15.49
CA GLU A 176 -16.14 0.24 16.02
C GLU A 176 -15.25 -0.64 15.14
N LEU A 177 -15.35 -0.50 13.81
CA LEU A 177 -14.51 -1.24 12.88
C LEU A 177 -13.05 -0.76 12.92
N ASP A 178 -12.80 0.54 13.11
CA ASP A 178 -11.45 1.06 13.39
C ASP A 178 -10.85 0.40 14.65
N ARG A 179 -11.65 0.25 15.72
CA ARG A 179 -11.19 -0.43 16.94
C ARG A 179 -11.00 -1.94 16.75
N GLU A 180 -11.84 -2.59 15.95
CA GLU A 180 -11.65 -3.98 15.59
C GLU A 180 -10.33 -4.19 14.84
N ASP A 181 -10.05 -3.34 13.85
CA ASP A 181 -8.87 -3.45 13.01
C ASP A 181 -7.56 -3.20 13.76
N TRP A 182 -7.56 -2.24 14.70
CA TRP A 182 -6.37 -1.86 15.48
C TRP A 182 -6.20 -2.63 16.78
N GLN A 183 -7.29 -3.14 17.39
CA GLN A 183 -7.27 -3.72 18.75
C GLN A 183 -7.85 -5.13 18.81
N GLY A 184 -8.33 -5.70 17.69
CA GLY A 184 -8.96 -7.02 17.63
C GLY A 184 -10.29 -7.12 18.38
N ARG A 185 -10.89 -5.99 18.73
CA ARG A 185 -12.17 -5.93 19.46
C ARG A 185 -13.31 -5.89 18.46
N ARG A 186 -13.86 -7.06 18.16
CA ARG A 186 -14.93 -7.25 17.17
C ARG A 186 -16.03 -6.17 17.30
N ALA A 187 -16.35 -5.52 16.18
CA ALA A 187 -17.48 -4.60 16.09
C ALA A 187 -18.80 -5.37 16.33
N SER A 188 -19.69 -4.79 17.14
CA SER A 188 -20.94 -5.43 17.55
C SER A 188 -22.04 -5.39 16.50
#